data_AF-A0A418GH78-F1
#
_entry.id   AF-A0A418GH78-F1
#
_cell.length_a   1.000
_cell.length_b   1.000
_cell.length_c   1.000
_cell.angle_alpha   90.00
_cell.angle_beta   90.00
_cell.angle_gamma   90.00
#
_symmetry.space_group_name_H-M   'P 1'
#
loop_
_entity.id
_entity.type
_entity.pdbx_description
1 polymer ?
#
loop_
_entity_poly.entity_id
_entity_poly.type
_entity_poly.pdbx_seq_one_letter_code
_entity_poly.pdbx_strand_id
1 'polypeptide(L)'
;VELKRLTVKDLKQVRKISKNPADWDEPLIARSTGLLPEDLDNMDLADYLQLQKRFQLITGMGESNQGADAGAGAAGEMVPVSAGGD
;
A
#
# COMPACT_ATOMS: atom_id res chain seq x y z
N VAL A 1 -9.10 -1.63 -9.48
CA VAL A 1 -7.98 -2.39 -8.89
C VAL A 1 -8.13 -2.38 -7.38
N GLU A 2 -8.13 -3.55 -6.75
CA GLU A 2 -8.14 -3.69 -5.28
C GLU A 2 -6.70 -3.82 -4.76
N LEU A 3 -6.38 -3.11 -3.69
CA LEU A 3 -5.06 -3.15 -3.04
C LEU A 3 -5.05 -4.27 -1.99
N LYS A 4 -4.25 -5.31 -2.22
CA LYS A 4 -4.02 -6.38 -1.25
C LYS A 4 -3.28 -5.85 -0.04
N ARG A 5 -3.66 -6.34 1.15
CA ARG A 5 -2.97 -6.03 2.40
C ARG A 5 -1.54 -6.56 2.36
N LEU A 6 -0.58 -5.66 2.35
CA LEU A 6 0.84 -6.00 2.43
C LEU A 6 1.20 -6.52 3.82
N THR A 7 2.17 -7.41 3.87
CA THR A 7 2.71 -7.92 5.13
C THR A 7 4.07 -7.32 5.43
N VAL A 8 4.52 -7.44 6.69
CA VAL A 8 5.87 -7.03 7.08
C VAL A 8 6.95 -7.79 6.29
N LYS A 9 6.64 -8.98 5.77
CA LYS A 9 7.54 -9.74 4.90
C LYS A 9 7.82 -8.97 3.61
N ASP A 10 6.80 -8.40 2.99
CA ASP A 10 6.93 -7.61 1.76
C ASP A 10 7.79 -6.37 1.98
N LEU A 11 7.52 -5.63 3.07
CA LEU A 11 8.33 -4.49 3.45
C LEU A 11 9.81 -4.86 3.67
N LYS A 12 10.07 -5.97 4.37
CA LYS A 12 11.44 -6.46 4.59
C LYS A 12 12.13 -6.85 3.28
N GLN A 13 11.40 -7.38 2.29
CA GLN A 13 11.98 -7.68 0.98
C GLN A 13 12.37 -6.41 0.24
N VAL A 14 11.50 -5.40 0.21
CA VAL A 14 11.79 -4.11 -0.43
C VAL A 14 12.97 -3.41 0.23
N ARG A 15 13.05 -3.41 1.56
CA ARG A 15 14.20 -2.89 2.33
C ARG A 15 15.53 -3.58 2.06
N LYS A 16 15.51 -4.81 1.54
CA LYS A 16 16.73 -5.53 1.12
C LYS A 16 17.19 -5.07 -0.25
N ILE A 17 16.26 -4.67 -1.12
CA ILE A 17 16.52 -4.27 -2.50
C ILE A 17 16.92 -2.80 -2.56
N SER A 18 16.13 -1.90 -1.94
CA SER A 18 16.46 -0.47 -1.85
C SER A 18 16.66 -0.02 -0.42
N LYS A 19 17.69 0.80 -0.22
CA LYS A 19 17.99 1.48 1.05
C LYS A 19 17.26 2.81 1.20
N ASN A 20 16.79 3.38 0.08
CA ASN A 20 16.11 4.64 0.06
C ASN A 20 14.59 4.43 0.19
N PRO A 21 13.93 5.00 1.21
CA PRO A 21 12.50 4.82 1.41
C PRO A 21 11.64 5.39 0.29
N ALA A 22 12.12 6.38 -0.47
CA ALA A 22 11.39 6.91 -1.63
C ALA A 22 11.20 5.87 -2.74
N ASP A 23 12.08 4.87 -2.84
CA ASP A 23 11.99 3.81 -3.85
C ASP A 23 11.14 2.62 -3.37
N TRP A 24 10.54 2.69 -2.18
CA TRP A 24 9.77 1.57 -1.63
C TRP A 24 8.33 1.54 -2.14
N ASP A 25 7.76 2.69 -2.49
CA ASP A 25 6.36 2.79 -2.90
C ASP A 25 6.07 1.90 -4.11
N GLU A 26 6.84 2.02 -5.18
CA GLU A 26 6.63 1.29 -6.43
C GLU A 26 6.62 -0.25 -6.27
N PRO A 27 7.65 -0.90 -5.67
CA PRO A 27 7.62 -2.34 -5.47
C PRO A 27 6.56 -2.80 -4.46
N LEU A 28 6.13 -1.95 -3.53
CA LEU A 28 5.03 -2.26 -2.61
C LEU A 28 3.66 -2.13 -3.30
N ILE A 29 3.48 -1.11 -4.14
CA ILE A 29 2.29 -0.91 -4.97
C ILE A 29 2.12 -2.06 -5.95
N ALA A 30 3.20 -2.51 -6.63
CA ALA A 30 3.19 -3.67 -7.50
C ALA A 30 2.68 -4.93 -6.78
N ARG A 31 3.21 -5.20 -5.57
CA ARG A 31 2.80 -6.34 -4.75
C ARG A 31 1.36 -6.23 -4.24
N SER A 32 0.95 -5.02 -3.88
CA SER A 32 -0.39 -4.78 -3.37
C SER A 32 -1.44 -4.90 -4.48
N THR A 33 -1.17 -4.35 -5.66
CA THR A 33 -2.08 -4.45 -6.82
C THR A 33 -2.00 -5.78 -7.56
N GLY A 34 -0.88 -6.49 -7.42
CA GLY A 34 -0.58 -7.67 -8.22
C GLY A 34 -0.16 -7.35 -9.66
N LEU A 35 0.14 -6.08 -9.96
CA LEU A 35 0.67 -5.65 -11.24
C LEU A 35 2.17 -5.93 -11.31
N LEU A 36 2.67 -6.25 -12.50
CA LEU A 36 4.10 -6.34 -12.73
C LEU A 36 4.70 -4.93 -12.73
N PRO A 37 5.99 -4.77 -12.37
CA PRO A 37 6.68 -3.50 -12.52
C PRO A 37 6.57 -2.96 -13.96
N GLU A 38 6.66 -3.85 -14.95
CA GLU A 38 6.47 -3.52 -16.36
C GLU A 38 5.07 -2.95 -16.66
N ASP A 39 4.02 -3.41 -15.98
CA ASP A 39 2.66 -2.86 -16.13
C ASP A 39 2.53 -1.49 -15.45
N LEU A 40 3.27 -1.25 -14.37
CA LEU A 40 3.32 0.06 -13.71
C LEU A 40 4.07 1.08 -14.57
N ASP A 41 5.18 0.69 -15.19
CA ASP A 41 5.95 1.56 -16.10
C ASP A 41 5.13 1.97 -17.33
N ASN A 42 4.26 1.09 -17.81
CA ASN A 42 3.37 1.35 -18.93
C ASN A 42 2.04 2.02 -18.50
N MET A 43 1.81 2.22 -17.20
CA MET A 43 0.60 2.86 -16.68
C MET A 43 0.64 4.37 -16.93
N ASP A 44 -0.53 4.96 -17.17
CA ASP A 44 -0.62 6.41 -17.23
C ASP A 44 -0.16 7.04 -15.90
N LEU A 45 0.64 8.10 -15.99
CA LEU A 45 1.21 8.75 -14.81
C LEU A 45 0.11 9.25 -13.86
N ALA A 46 -1.02 9.75 -14.37
CA ALA A 46 -2.11 10.24 -13.54
C ALA A 46 -2.79 9.09 -12.78
N ASP A 47 -2.88 7.90 -13.39
CA ASP A 47 -3.41 6.71 -12.75
C ASP A 47 -2.45 6.16 -11.70
N TYR A 48 -1.15 6.15 -12.00
CA TYR A 48 -0.12 5.76 -11.03
C TYR A 48 -0.11 6.66 -9.80
N LEU A 49 -0.18 7.98 -9.98
CA LEU A 49 -0.23 8.94 -8.86
C LEU A 49 -1.48 8.77 -7.98
N GLN A 50 -2.63 8.47 -8.59
CA GLN A 50 -3.85 8.17 -7.85
C GLN A 50 -3.73 6.86 -7.05
N LEU A 51 -3.11 5.85 -7.66
CA LEU A 51 -2.85 4.57 -7.01
C LEU A 51 -1.87 4.73 -5.84
N GLN A 52 -0.79 5.48 -6.03
CA GLN A 52 0.18 5.83 -5.00
C GLN A 52 -0.49 6.57 -3.84
N LYS A 53 -1.34 7.57 -4.13
CA LYS A 53 -2.08 8.28 -3.08
C LYS A 53 -2.97 7.36 -2.26
N ARG A 54 -3.71 6.44 -2.90
CA ARG A 54 -4.53 5.44 -2.21
C ARG A 54 -3.68 4.48 -1.38
N PHE A 55 -2.55 4.05 -1.92
CA PHE A 55 -1.60 3.19 -1.23
C PHE A 55 -1.06 3.85 0.04
N GLN A 56 -0.66 5.12 -0.04
CA GLN A 56 -0.15 5.89 1.08
C GLN A 56 -1.23 6.10 2.16
N LEU A 57 -2.49 6.34 1.77
CA LEU A 57 -3.62 6.44 2.71
C LEU A 57 -3.88 5.12 3.46
N ILE A 58 -3.70 3.96 2.80
CA ILE A 58 -3.94 2.65 3.41
C ILE A 58 -2.79 2.22 4.31
N THR A 59 -1.55 2.57 3.95
CA THR A 59 -0.34 2.09 4.63
C THR A 59 0.27 3.10 5.60
N GLY A 60 -0.10 4.38 5.50
CA GLY A 60 0.52 5.49 6.22
C GLY A 60 1.96 5.78 5.78
N MET A 61 2.44 5.21 4.67
CA MET A 61 3.85 5.26 4.26
C MET A 61 4.27 6.47 3.42
N GLY A 62 3.37 7.41 3.12
CA GLY A 62 3.68 8.59 2.30
C GLY A 62 3.34 9.95 2.91
N GLU A 63 2.76 9.97 4.11
CA GLU A 63 2.53 11.23 4.81
C GLU A 63 3.86 11.73 5.37
N SER A 64 4.49 12.64 4.61
CA SER A 64 5.54 13.51 5.11
C SER A 64 4.92 14.46 6.13
N ASN A 65 4.81 13.96 7.37
CA ASN A 65 4.60 14.64 8.63
C ASN A 65 4.39 16.17 8.55
N GLN A 66 3.19 16.58 8.15
CA GLN A 66 2.64 17.91 8.41
C GLN A 66 1.24 17.71 8.99
N GLY A 67 1.22 17.14 10.19
CA GLY A 67 -0.02 16.85 10.91
C GLY A 67 0.04 15.50 11.60
N ALA A 68 0.95 15.35 12.57
CA ALA A 68 0.80 14.33 13.58
C ALA A 68 -0.50 14.62 14.35
N ASP A 69 -1.59 13.93 13.99
CA ASP A 69 -2.72 13.73 14.90
C ASP A 69 -3.12 12.25 14.89
N ALA A 70 -2.86 11.64 16.04
CA ALA A 70 -3.48 10.45 16.62
C ALA A 70 -4.39 9.61 15.71
N GLY A 71 -3.84 8.52 15.15
CA GLY A 71 -4.66 7.55 14.43
C GLY A 71 -3.95 6.27 14.01
N ALA A 72 -3.01 5.76 14.81
CA ALA A 72 -2.52 4.40 14.65
C ALA A 72 -3.65 3.41 15.01
N GLY A 73 -4.60 3.23 14.09
CA GLY A 73 -5.80 2.43 14.34
C GLY A 73 -6.67 2.32 13.10
N ALA A 74 -6.21 1.56 12.10
CA ALA A 74 -7.05 0.75 11.22
C ALA A 74 -6.20 0.04 10.15
N ALA A 75 -5.11 -0.63 10.57
CA ALA A 75 -4.50 -1.65 9.72
C ALA A 75 -5.38 -2.91 9.75
N GLY A 76 -6.53 -2.81 9.08
CA GLY A 76 -7.30 -3.94 8.63
C GLY A 76 -8.49 -4.34 9.49
N GLU A 77 -9.59 -3.59 9.39
CA GLU A 77 -10.93 -4.09 9.72
C GLU A 77 -11.17 -5.40 8.95
N MET A 78 -11.07 -6.54 9.63
CA MET A 78 -11.44 -7.82 9.05
C MET A 78 -12.95 -7.78 8.83
N VAL A 79 -13.37 -8.14 7.62
CA VAL A 79 -14.77 -8.25 7.20
C VAL A 79 -15.56 -8.98 8.30
N PRO A 80 -16.62 -8.41 8.88
CA PRO A 80 -17.50 -9.17 9.76
C PRO A 80 -18.22 -10.20 8.88
N VAL A 81 -17.85 -11.48 9.00
CA VAL A 81 -18.69 -12.54 8.47
C VAL A 81 -19.96 -12.54 9.32
N SER A 82 -21.04 -11.98 8.78
CA SER A 82 -22.37 -12.23 9.34
C SER A 82 -22.70 -13.69 9.06
N ALA A 83 -22.68 -14.53 10.08
CA ALA A 83 -23.35 -15.83 10.06
C ALA A 83 -24.49 -15.74 11.07
N GLY A 84 -25.70 -15.56 10.54
CA GLY A 84 -26.93 -15.59 11.33
C GLY A 84 -27.36 -17.01 11.69
N GLY A 85 -28.31 -17.08 12.62
CA GLY A 85 -29.21 -18.21 12.83
C GLY A 85 -28.71 -19.28 13.81
N ASP A 86 -29.26 -19.28 15.03
CA ASP A 86 -30.42 -20.14 15.35
C ASP A 86 -31.21 -19.52 16.51
#